data_AF-A0A3C2B5K7-F1
#
_entry.id   AF-A0A3C2B5K7-F1
#
_cell.length_a   1.000
_cell.length_b   1.000
_cell.length_c   1.000
_cell.angle_alpha   90.00
_cell.angle_beta   90.00
_cell.angle_gamma   90.00
#
_symmetry.space_group_name_H-M   'P 1'
#
loop_
_entity.id
_entity.type
_entity.pdbx_description
1 polymer ?
#
loop_
_entity_poly.entity_id
_entity_poly.type
_entity_poly.pdbx_seq_one_letter_code
_entity_poly.pdbx_strand_id
1 'polypeptide(L)'
;MTERRAAQHYGDGKVARRRFLRGAAATAVVAPAVVAATANQAAAGGGGGGNPPTAPMRYRALDPYRCYDSRWTSLNGSGGAAITLGALVVGQTRSVEVWPTFTTVAGVGTFQSAAIPSGLTVLAVTYNLTIAGTTGSGYLMVGPGGSVPTSSHINWSAAGVVAANAGTVKINPGPSGLLQNIEVRAGGAALASTHFIIDITGYYETDPVIS
;
A
#
# COMPACT_ATOMS: atom_id res chain seq x y z
N MET A 1 -45.66 15.20 -69.63
CA MET A 1 -45.75 14.20 -68.55
C MET A 1 -44.70 13.14 -68.80
N THR A 2 -43.77 12.76 -67.93
CA THR A 2 -43.33 13.21 -66.61
C THR A 2 -41.99 12.49 -66.42
N GLU A 3 -40.95 13.27 -66.16
CA GLU A 3 -39.77 13.03 -65.32
C GLU A 3 -39.02 11.68 -65.24
N ARG A 4 -37.70 11.88 -65.12
CA ARG A 4 -36.62 10.96 -64.77
C ARG A 4 -36.95 10.05 -63.59
N ARG A 5 -36.45 8.81 -63.61
CA ARG A 5 -35.87 8.17 -62.42
C ARG A 5 -34.87 7.09 -62.80
N ALA A 6 -33.60 7.38 -62.53
CA ALA A 6 -32.55 6.38 -62.40
C ALA A 6 -32.89 5.48 -61.21
N ALA A 7 -32.96 4.16 -61.45
CA ALA A 7 -32.86 3.17 -60.39
C ALA A 7 -31.55 2.43 -60.62
N GLN A 8 -30.49 2.94 -59.99
CA GLN A 8 -29.27 2.20 -59.75
C GLN A 8 -29.67 0.87 -59.08
N HIS A 9 -29.44 -0.24 -59.77
CA HIS A 9 -29.50 -1.55 -59.15
C HIS A 9 -28.52 -1.56 -57.99
N TYR A 10 -29.10 -1.66 -56.80
CA TYR A 10 -28.49 -1.71 -55.49
C TYR A 10 -27.31 -2.67 -55.50
N GLY A 11 -26.10 -2.11 -55.36
CA GLY A 11 -24.87 -2.87 -55.24
C GLY A 11 -24.95 -3.82 -54.05
N ASP A 12 -24.59 -5.06 -54.30
CA ASP A 12 -24.47 -6.15 -53.34
C ASP A 12 -23.57 -5.73 -52.17
N GLY A 13 -24.21 -5.26 -51.11
CA GLY A 13 -23.58 -4.78 -49.90
C GLY A 13 -22.96 -5.94 -49.13
N LYS A 14 -21.76 -6.37 -49.54
CA LYS A 14 -20.87 -7.09 -48.62
C LYS A 14 -20.36 -6.11 -47.56
N VAL A 15 -21.23 -5.77 -46.62
CA VAL A 15 -20.85 -5.14 -45.36
C VAL A 15 -19.98 -6.17 -44.64
N ALA A 16 -18.66 -6.01 -44.76
CA ALA A 16 -17.70 -6.71 -43.94
C ALA A 16 -18.04 -6.42 -42.48
N ARG A 17 -18.73 -7.36 -41.83
CA ARG A 17 -19.05 -7.31 -40.39
C ARG A 17 -17.73 -7.45 -39.66
N ARG A 18 -17.04 -6.32 -39.45
CA ARG A 18 -15.81 -6.21 -38.71
C ARG A 18 -16.12 -6.60 -37.27
N ARG A 19 -15.89 -7.88 -36.96
CA ARG A 19 -16.06 -8.49 -35.65
C ARG A 19 -15.12 -7.75 -34.71
N PHE A 20 -15.64 -6.77 -33.97
CA PHE A 20 -14.91 -6.14 -32.88
C PHE A 20 -14.68 -7.22 -31.82
N LEU A 21 -13.51 -7.85 -31.84
CA LEU A 21 -12.99 -8.50 -30.65
C LEU A 21 -12.74 -7.39 -29.64
N ARG A 22 -13.65 -7.24 -28.67
CA ARG A 22 -13.34 -6.57 -27.42
C ARG A 22 -12.28 -7.45 -26.73
N GLY A 23 -11.01 -7.09 -26.90
CA GLY A 23 -9.94 -7.66 -26.11
C GLY A 23 -10.19 -7.32 -24.65
N ALA A 24 -10.60 -8.29 -23.86
CA ALA A 24 -10.49 -8.18 -22.42
C ALA A 24 -8.99 -8.14 -22.11
N ALA A 25 -8.49 -6.99 -21.66
CA ALA A 25 -7.17 -6.91 -21.06
C ALA A 25 -7.21 -7.79 -19.80
N ALA A 26 -6.63 -8.98 -19.88
CA ALA A 26 -6.44 -9.83 -18.71
C ALA A 26 -5.48 -9.09 -17.76
N THR A 27 -6.03 -8.51 -16.70
CA THR A 27 -5.22 -7.97 -15.60
C THR A 27 -4.49 -9.16 -14.97
N ALA A 28 -3.19 -9.25 -15.18
CA ALA A 28 -2.36 -10.20 -14.46
C ALA A 28 -2.42 -9.84 -12.97
N VAL A 29 -3.12 -10.66 -12.19
CA VAL A 29 -2.98 -10.66 -10.73
C VAL A 29 -1.61 -11.26 -10.45
N VAL A 30 -0.61 -10.42 -10.22
CA VAL A 30 0.64 -10.86 -9.59
C VAL A 30 0.29 -11.10 -8.13
N ALA A 31 0.07 -12.36 -7.76
CA ALA A 31 0.00 -12.73 -6.35
C ALA A 31 1.35 -12.37 -5.71
N PRO A 32 1.39 -11.63 -4.58
CA PRO A 32 2.63 -11.42 -3.87
C PRO A 32 3.15 -12.79 -3.43
N ALA A 33 4.40 -13.11 -3.77
CA ALA A 33 5.07 -14.24 -3.18
C ALA A 33 5.23 -13.95 -1.68
N VAL A 34 4.52 -14.70 -0.83
CA VAL A 34 4.80 -14.72 0.61
C VAL A 34 6.16 -15.42 0.76
N VAL A 35 7.23 -14.64 0.82
CA VAL A 35 8.52 -15.15 1.29
C VAL A 35 8.37 -15.31 2.79
N ALA A 36 8.24 -16.56 3.26
CA ALA A 36 8.49 -16.87 4.65
C ALA A 36 9.94 -16.46 4.95
N ALA A 37 10.13 -15.38 5.70
CA ALA A 37 11.44 -15.02 6.21
C ALA A 37 11.84 -16.09 7.24
N THR A 38 12.57 -17.11 6.81
CA THR A 38 13.30 -17.96 7.74
C THR A 38 14.31 -17.07 8.46
N ALA A 39 14.26 -17.03 9.79
CA ALA A 39 15.20 -16.31 10.63
C ALA A 39 16.60 -16.94 10.50
N ASN A 40 17.32 -16.62 9.43
CA ASN A 40 18.75 -16.87 9.33
C ASN A 40 19.47 -15.59 9.75
N GLN A 41 20.34 -15.74 10.74
CA GLN A 41 21.14 -14.66 11.30
C GLN A 41 21.90 -13.92 10.18
N ALA A 42 21.61 -12.64 10.00
CA ALA A 42 22.40 -11.78 9.13
C ALA A 42 23.55 -11.18 9.96
N ALA A 43 24.78 -11.59 9.68
CA ALA A 43 25.98 -11.02 10.29
C ALA A 43 26.23 -9.60 9.75
N ALA A 44 26.55 -8.66 10.65
CA ALA A 44 26.78 -7.25 10.34
C ALA A 44 28.19 -7.01 9.74
N GLY A 45 28.26 -6.40 8.56
CA GLY A 45 29.49 -5.81 8.03
C GLY A 45 29.68 -4.39 8.58
N GLY A 46 30.82 -4.13 9.22
CA GLY A 46 31.13 -2.84 9.84
C GLY A 46 31.48 -1.72 8.85
N GLY A 47 31.01 -0.51 9.14
CA GLY A 47 31.49 0.74 8.55
C GLY A 47 30.41 1.62 7.92
N GLY A 48 29.92 2.60 8.68
CA GLY A 48 29.19 3.78 8.18
C GLY A 48 27.67 3.75 8.36
N GLY A 49 27.16 4.24 9.51
CA GLY A 49 25.77 4.68 9.74
C GLY A 49 24.64 3.76 9.22
N GLY A 50 24.91 2.46 9.09
CA GLY A 50 24.42 1.69 7.96
C GLY A 50 23.08 1.00 8.14
N ASN A 51 22.34 0.94 7.05
CA ASN A 51 21.42 -0.16 6.80
C ASN A 51 22.23 -1.42 6.48
N PRO A 52 21.96 -2.60 7.08
CA PRO A 52 20.94 -2.88 8.11
C PRO A 52 21.42 -2.56 9.54
N PRO A 53 20.49 -2.50 10.52
CA PRO A 53 20.83 -2.37 11.93
C PRO A 53 21.92 -3.37 12.35
N THR A 54 22.86 -2.95 13.18
CA THR A 54 24.01 -3.76 13.61
C THR A 54 23.70 -4.73 14.75
N ALA A 55 22.58 -4.53 15.46
CA ALA A 55 22.12 -5.40 16.53
C ALA A 55 21.25 -6.55 16.00
N PRO A 56 21.31 -7.74 16.61
CA PRO A 56 20.38 -8.81 16.29
C PRO A 56 18.94 -8.34 16.48
N MET A 57 18.06 -8.74 15.56
CA MET A 57 16.65 -8.39 15.60
C MET A 57 15.82 -9.65 15.77
N ARG A 58 14.76 -9.54 16.55
CA ARG A 58 13.75 -10.58 16.72
C ARG A 58 12.45 -10.17 16.06
N TYR A 59 11.88 -11.08 15.26
CA TYR A 59 10.55 -10.90 14.67
C TYR A 59 9.45 -11.39 15.62
N ARG A 60 8.35 -10.64 15.69
CA ARG A 60 7.11 -11.04 16.35
C ARG A 60 5.95 -10.88 15.38
N ALA A 61 5.29 -11.99 15.08
CA ALA A 61 4.01 -11.98 14.39
C ALA A 61 2.94 -11.38 15.30
N LEU A 62 1.98 -10.68 14.69
CA LEU A 62 0.80 -10.14 15.36
C LEU A 62 -0.46 -10.75 14.74
N ASP A 63 -1.56 -10.71 15.49
CA ASP A 63 -2.88 -10.73 14.87
C ASP A 63 -2.98 -9.48 13.99
N PRO A 64 -3.17 -9.63 12.66
CA PRO A 64 -3.11 -8.48 11.78
C PRO A 64 -4.16 -7.43 12.10
N TYR A 65 -3.77 -6.16 12.06
CA TYR A 65 -4.69 -5.06 12.30
C TYR A 65 -4.54 -3.95 11.27
N ARG A 66 -5.65 -3.28 10.97
CA ARG A 66 -5.68 -2.14 10.04
C ARG A 66 -5.28 -0.87 10.76
N CYS A 67 -4.07 -0.37 10.54
CA CYS A 67 -3.64 0.90 11.14
C CYS A 67 -4.12 2.12 10.35
N TYR A 68 -4.43 1.96 9.05
CA TYR A 68 -4.90 3.05 8.21
C TYR A 68 -5.80 2.57 7.08
N ASP A 69 -6.91 3.29 6.85
CA ASP A 69 -7.73 3.20 5.66
C ASP A 69 -8.06 4.62 5.17
N SER A 70 -7.52 5.00 4.01
CA SER A 70 -7.83 6.31 3.42
C SER A 70 -9.31 6.51 3.10
N ARG A 71 -10.14 5.46 3.12
CA ARG A 71 -11.58 5.52 2.84
C ARG A 71 -12.42 5.72 4.09
N TRP A 72 -11.81 5.75 5.28
CA TRP A 72 -12.53 6.08 6.50
C TRP A 72 -13.16 7.47 6.40
N THR A 73 -14.27 7.64 7.11
CA THR A 73 -15.07 8.87 7.14
C THR A 73 -15.03 9.56 8.50
N SER A 74 -14.33 8.97 9.46
CA SER A 74 -14.10 9.50 10.81
C SER A 74 -12.61 9.39 11.13
N LEU A 75 -12.08 10.40 11.80
CA LEU A 75 -10.70 10.39 12.31
C LEU A 75 -10.58 9.48 13.55
N ASN A 76 -11.71 9.17 14.21
CA ASN A 76 -11.75 8.24 15.33
C ASN A 76 -11.50 6.81 14.82
N GLY A 77 -10.37 6.22 15.24
CA GLY A 77 -10.00 4.85 14.88
C GLY A 77 -8.73 4.69 14.04
N SER A 78 -8.06 5.79 13.72
CA SER A 78 -6.64 5.80 13.36
C SER A 78 -5.88 6.39 14.54
N GLY A 79 -4.76 5.80 14.93
CA GLY A 79 -4.07 6.11 16.19
C GLY A 79 -3.40 7.48 16.29
N GLY A 80 -3.57 8.38 15.29
CA GLY A 80 -2.75 9.58 15.16
C GLY A 80 -3.45 10.92 15.27
N ALA A 81 -2.73 11.93 15.77
CA ALA A 81 -3.23 13.28 15.96
C ALA A 81 -3.37 14.09 14.65
N ALA A 82 -2.80 13.62 13.53
CA ALA A 82 -2.72 14.33 12.26
C ALA A 82 -3.12 13.48 11.04
N ILE A 83 -4.23 12.76 11.14
CA ILE A 83 -4.68 11.87 10.06
C ILE A 83 -5.25 12.68 8.90
N THR A 84 -4.72 12.44 7.70
CA THR A 84 -5.34 12.88 6.45
C THR A 84 -6.01 11.69 5.75
N LEU A 85 -7.30 11.80 5.46
CA LEU A 85 -8.09 10.79 4.74
C LEU A 85 -8.28 11.17 3.26
N GLY A 86 -8.93 10.30 2.50
CA GLY A 86 -9.16 10.47 1.08
C GLY A 86 -8.06 9.88 0.20
N ALA A 87 -8.31 9.84 -1.11
CA ALA A 87 -7.35 9.33 -2.07
C ALA A 87 -6.02 10.11 -2.00
N LEU A 88 -4.90 9.42 -2.16
CA LEU A 88 -3.58 10.02 -2.23
C LEU A 88 -3.29 10.37 -3.69
N VAL A 89 -3.12 11.66 -3.98
CA VAL A 89 -2.81 12.16 -5.32
C VAL A 89 -1.31 12.07 -5.57
N VAL A 90 -0.90 11.78 -6.82
CA VAL A 90 0.50 11.77 -7.23
C VAL A 90 1.22 13.04 -6.80
N GLY A 91 2.40 12.88 -6.20
CA GLY A 91 3.21 13.96 -5.62
C GLY A 91 2.93 14.23 -4.15
N GLN A 92 1.85 13.70 -3.59
CA GLN A 92 1.54 13.80 -2.16
C GLN A 92 2.19 12.66 -1.36
N THR A 93 2.48 12.97 -0.10
CA THR A 93 2.94 12.01 0.91
C THR A 93 1.93 11.98 2.06
N ARG A 94 1.72 10.79 2.63
CA ARG A 94 0.89 10.54 3.80
C ARG A 94 1.75 9.96 4.91
N SER A 95 1.77 10.63 6.06
CA SER A 95 2.28 10.03 7.29
C SER A 95 1.23 9.10 7.87
N VAL A 96 1.62 7.85 8.13
CA VAL A 96 0.74 6.81 8.64
C VAL A 96 1.33 6.31 9.94
N GLU A 97 0.66 6.64 11.04
CA GLU A 97 0.99 6.06 12.33
C GLU A 97 0.62 4.58 12.34
N VAL A 98 1.56 3.76 12.82
CA VAL A 98 1.40 2.32 12.98
C VAL A 98 1.00 1.98 14.43
N TRP A 99 0.98 2.96 15.34
CA TRP A 99 0.59 2.83 16.76
C TRP A 99 -0.88 2.41 16.94
N PRO A 100 -1.23 1.62 17.97
CA PRO A 100 -2.55 1.04 18.04
C PRO A 100 -3.57 1.85 18.84
N THR A 101 -4.37 2.59 18.10
CA THR A 101 -5.80 2.51 18.34
C THR A 101 -6.48 2.35 17.00
N PHE A 102 -6.59 1.10 16.55
CA PHE A 102 -7.31 0.79 15.32
C PHE A 102 -8.78 0.51 15.60
N THR A 103 -9.66 1.05 14.77
CA THR A 103 -11.07 0.66 14.73
C THR A 103 -11.22 -0.57 13.83
N THR A 104 -11.91 -1.60 14.31
CA THR A 104 -12.22 -2.78 13.49
C THR A 104 -13.30 -2.50 12.44
N VAL A 105 -13.96 -1.34 12.49
CA VAL A 105 -15.07 -0.97 11.61
C VAL A 105 -15.01 0.51 11.24
N ALA A 106 -15.34 0.84 9.99
CA ALA A 106 -15.54 2.21 9.54
C ALA A 106 -16.54 2.94 10.47
N GLY A 107 -16.04 3.84 11.32
CA GLY A 107 -16.85 4.79 12.09
C GLY A 107 -17.49 4.31 13.39
N VAL A 108 -17.41 3.03 13.78
CA VAL A 108 -17.97 2.55 15.06
C VAL A 108 -17.18 1.36 15.62
N GLY A 109 -16.44 1.54 16.72
CA GLY A 109 -16.28 0.44 17.68
C GLY A 109 -14.84 0.01 18.01
N THR A 110 -14.59 0.10 19.31
CA THR A 110 -13.62 -0.64 20.12
C THR A 110 -12.15 -0.53 19.73
N PHE A 111 -11.45 0.32 20.49
CA PHE A 111 -10.01 0.42 20.56
C PHE A 111 -9.40 -0.89 21.08
N GLN A 112 -8.71 -1.65 20.24
CA GLN A 112 -7.78 -2.67 20.72
C GLN A 112 -6.36 -2.11 20.61
N SER A 113 -5.63 -2.08 21.73
CA SER A 113 -4.20 -1.85 21.66
C SER A 113 -3.57 -3.09 21.03
N ALA A 114 -2.73 -2.90 20.01
CA ALA A 114 -1.72 -3.87 19.67
C ALA A 114 -0.91 -4.02 20.96
N ALA A 115 -0.93 -5.22 21.52
CA ALA A 115 -0.27 -5.54 22.78
C ALA A 115 1.24 -5.58 22.55
N ILE A 116 1.84 -4.44 22.23
CA ILE A 116 3.29 -4.26 22.24
C ILE A 116 3.64 -3.89 23.68
N PRO A 117 4.36 -4.75 24.41
CA PRO A 117 4.81 -4.42 25.75
C PRO A 117 5.52 -3.07 25.78
N SER A 118 5.17 -2.24 26.77
CA SER A 118 5.88 -1.00 27.04
C SER A 118 7.37 -1.29 27.29
N GLY A 119 8.25 -0.39 26.86
CA GLY A 119 9.70 -0.57 27.02
C GLY A 119 10.41 -1.33 25.90
N LEU A 120 9.70 -1.86 24.90
CA LEU A 120 10.33 -2.48 23.71
C LEU A 120 10.70 -1.44 22.65
N THR A 121 11.92 -1.52 22.12
CA THR A 121 12.34 -0.72 20.95
C THR A 121 11.97 -1.45 19.67
N VAL A 122 10.95 -0.97 18.97
CA VAL A 122 10.56 -1.48 17.65
C VAL A 122 11.33 -0.75 16.56
N LEU A 123 11.87 -1.52 15.61
CA LEU A 123 12.78 -1.02 14.57
C LEU A 123 12.15 -1.05 13.17
N ALA A 124 11.27 -2.02 12.92
CA ALA A 124 10.60 -2.20 11.63
C ALA A 124 9.26 -2.92 11.81
N VAL A 125 8.38 -2.78 10.82
CA VAL A 125 7.09 -3.47 10.76
C VAL A 125 6.97 -4.29 9.47
N THR A 126 6.26 -5.40 9.54
CA THR A 126 5.74 -6.11 8.37
C THR A 126 4.30 -5.67 8.15
N TYR A 127 3.91 -5.48 6.90
CA TYR A 127 2.60 -4.96 6.55
C TYR A 127 2.08 -5.52 5.23
N ASN A 128 0.77 -5.40 5.04
CA ASN A 128 0.10 -5.52 3.77
C ASN A 128 -0.39 -4.13 3.31
N LEU A 129 0.00 -3.74 2.10
CA LEU A 129 -0.43 -2.50 1.45
C LEU A 129 -1.44 -2.85 0.35
N THR A 130 -2.65 -2.32 0.47
CA THR A 130 -3.70 -2.50 -0.55
C THR A 130 -4.04 -1.16 -1.19
N ILE A 131 -4.05 -1.10 -2.53
CA ILE A 131 -4.58 0.03 -3.30
C ILE A 131 -6.01 -0.26 -3.75
N ALA A 132 -6.82 0.78 -3.90
CA ALA A 132 -8.16 0.69 -4.45
C ALA A 132 -8.56 1.99 -5.14
N GLY A 133 -9.44 1.90 -6.15
CA GLY A 133 -10.00 3.09 -6.79
C GLY A 133 -8.95 3.96 -7.49
N THR A 134 -7.97 3.35 -8.14
CA THR A 134 -6.96 4.08 -8.92
C THR A 134 -7.62 4.89 -10.04
N THR A 135 -7.15 6.11 -10.32
CA THR A 135 -7.70 6.97 -11.39
C THR A 135 -6.84 7.02 -12.65
N GLY A 136 -5.70 6.32 -12.64
CA GLY A 136 -4.75 6.21 -13.76
C GLY A 136 -3.61 5.25 -13.39
N SER A 137 -2.56 5.13 -14.21
CA SER A 137 -1.36 4.36 -13.85
C SER A 137 -0.53 5.06 -12.77
N GLY A 138 0.17 4.27 -11.95
CA GLY A 138 0.96 4.81 -10.85
C GLY A 138 1.59 3.76 -9.95
N TYR A 139 2.11 4.24 -8.82
CA TYR A 139 2.75 3.42 -7.81
C TYR A 139 2.68 4.10 -6.44
N LEU A 140 2.75 3.29 -5.38
CA LEU A 140 2.98 3.78 -4.02
C LEU A 140 4.36 3.37 -3.54
N MET A 141 5.04 4.31 -2.91
CA MET A 141 6.30 4.12 -2.21
C MET A 141 6.03 4.13 -0.71
N VAL A 142 6.73 3.31 0.05
CA VAL A 142 6.64 3.24 1.51
C VAL A 142 8.04 3.38 2.08
N GLY A 143 8.19 4.18 3.13
CA GLY A 143 9.49 4.43 3.74
C GLY A 143 9.38 4.81 5.22
N PRO A 144 10.52 4.99 5.89
CA PRO A 144 10.54 5.38 7.29
C PRO A 144 9.95 6.77 7.49
N GLY A 145 9.24 6.96 8.61
CA GLY A 145 8.76 8.26 9.08
C GLY A 145 9.84 9.36 9.01
N GLY A 146 9.43 10.58 8.69
CA GLY A 146 10.33 11.74 8.65
C GLY A 146 11.23 11.82 7.40
N SER A 147 11.09 10.92 6.44
CA SER A 147 11.80 10.96 5.16
C SER A 147 10.86 10.70 3.99
N VAL A 148 11.12 11.31 2.83
CA VAL A 148 10.34 11.04 1.62
C VAL A 148 10.76 9.68 1.05
N PRO A 149 9.85 8.69 0.92
CA PRO A 149 10.19 7.40 0.36
C PRO A 149 10.65 7.50 -1.10
N THR A 150 11.63 6.67 -1.48
CA THR A 150 12.25 6.68 -2.82
C THR A 150 12.08 5.38 -3.62
N SER A 151 11.51 4.33 -3.03
CA SER A 151 11.34 3.01 -3.66
C SER A 151 9.88 2.56 -3.70
N SER A 152 9.43 2.07 -4.85
CA SER A 152 8.05 1.61 -5.03
C SER A 152 7.83 0.25 -4.37
N HIS A 153 6.65 0.09 -3.77
CA HIS A 153 6.21 -1.13 -3.11
C HIS A 153 5.03 -1.78 -3.82
N ILE A 154 4.22 -1.01 -4.55
CA ILE A 154 3.17 -1.53 -5.42
C ILE A 154 3.04 -0.62 -6.63
N ASN A 155 2.88 -1.21 -7.81
CA ASN A 155 2.80 -0.52 -9.09
C ASN A 155 1.56 -1.03 -9.84
N TRP A 156 0.92 -0.17 -10.62
CA TRP A 156 -0.27 -0.51 -11.41
C TRP A 156 -0.31 0.30 -12.72
N SER A 157 -1.01 -0.23 -13.71
CA SER A 157 -1.00 0.31 -15.08
C SER A 157 -2.33 0.93 -15.53
N ALA A 158 -3.39 0.86 -14.73
CA ALA A 158 -4.73 1.31 -15.13
C ALA A 158 -5.55 1.88 -13.97
N ALA A 159 -6.64 2.56 -14.33
CA ALA A 159 -7.69 2.98 -13.40
C ALA A 159 -8.55 1.78 -12.94
N GLY A 160 -9.22 1.93 -11.80
CA GLY A 160 -10.12 0.91 -11.24
C GLY A 160 -9.42 -0.32 -10.66
N VAL A 161 -8.10 -0.26 -10.45
CA VAL A 161 -7.32 -1.39 -9.94
C VAL A 161 -7.53 -1.52 -8.43
N VAL A 162 -7.69 -2.78 -7.99
CA VAL A 162 -7.54 -3.20 -6.61
C VAL A 162 -6.43 -4.25 -6.59
N ALA A 163 -5.37 -3.98 -5.85
CA ALA A 163 -4.21 -4.86 -5.75
C ALA A 163 -3.57 -4.70 -4.37
N ALA A 164 -2.88 -5.73 -3.91
CA ALA A 164 -2.18 -5.72 -2.64
C ALA A 164 -0.75 -6.26 -2.79
N ASN A 165 0.16 -5.75 -1.97
CA ASN A 165 1.51 -6.28 -1.83
C ASN A 165 1.92 -6.26 -0.35
N ALA A 166 2.61 -7.31 0.08
CA ALA A 166 3.21 -7.37 1.41
C ALA A 166 4.61 -6.75 1.40
N GLY A 167 5.04 -6.22 2.55
CA GLY A 167 6.35 -5.61 2.68
C GLY A 167 6.84 -5.50 4.11
N THR A 168 8.10 -5.11 4.23
CA THR A 168 8.76 -4.77 5.50
C THR A 168 9.38 -3.40 5.35
N VAL A 169 9.21 -2.53 6.35
CA VAL A 169 9.80 -1.19 6.34
C VAL A 169 10.29 -0.81 7.72
N LYS A 170 11.41 -0.08 7.79
CA LYS A 170 11.82 0.58 9.01
C LYS A 170 10.76 1.63 9.39
N ILE A 171 10.56 1.80 10.68
CA ILE A 171 9.75 2.90 11.19
C ILE A 171 10.68 3.99 11.70
N ASN A 172 10.17 5.22 11.83
CA ASN A 172 10.82 6.15 12.75
C ASN A 172 10.63 5.54 14.18
N PRO A 173 11.66 5.41 15.04
CA PRO A 173 11.56 4.62 16.29
C PRO A 173 11.13 5.44 17.51
N GLY A 174 9.97 5.14 18.11
CA GLY A 174 9.31 5.98 19.12
C GLY A 174 10.00 5.88 20.49
N PRO A 175 9.51 6.62 21.51
CA PRO A 175 9.82 6.28 22.89
C PRO A 175 9.56 4.78 23.12
N SER A 176 10.38 4.13 23.94
CA SER A 176 10.33 2.68 24.15
C SER A 176 8.91 2.18 24.45
N GLY A 177 8.43 1.23 23.66
CA GLY A 177 7.07 0.67 23.74
C GLY A 177 6.04 1.35 22.84
N LEU A 178 6.41 2.36 22.05
CA LEU A 178 5.53 3.01 21.09
C LEU A 178 6.02 2.78 19.66
N LEU A 179 5.15 2.26 18.80
CA LEU A 179 5.38 2.33 17.35
C LEU A 179 5.20 3.77 16.86
N GLN A 180 5.95 4.21 15.84
CA GLN A 180 5.69 5.53 15.25
C GLN A 180 4.97 5.45 13.91
N ASN A 181 5.49 6.13 12.89
CA ASN A 181 4.92 6.30 11.58
C ASN A 181 5.83 5.73 10.48
N ILE A 182 5.18 5.43 9.38
CA ILE A 182 5.74 5.25 8.05
C ILE A 182 5.27 6.40 7.18
N GLU A 183 5.99 6.68 6.09
CA GLU A 183 5.53 7.58 5.04
C GLU A 183 5.09 6.76 3.82
N VAL A 184 3.94 7.12 3.25
CA VAL A 184 3.43 6.56 1.99
C VAL A 184 3.33 7.68 0.96
N ARG A 185 4.01 7.54 -0.18
CA ARG A 185 4.02 8.56 -1.24
C ARG A 185 3.48 8.01 -2.56
N ALA A 186 2.65 8.80 -3.23
CA ALA A 186 2.15 8.46 -4.56
C ALA A 186 3.04 9.03 -5.66
N GLY A 187 3.37 8.19 -6.64
CA GLY A 187 3.98 8.57 -7.92
C GLY A 187 3.18 7.98 -9.08
N GLY A 188 3.37 8.50 -10.29
CA GLY A 188 2.63 8.04 -11.47
C GLY A 188 2.24 9.15 -12.43
N ALA A 189 1.18 8.89 -13.21
CA ALA A 189 0.62 9.86 -14.14
C ALA A 189 0.14 11.12 -13.41
N ALA A 190 0.26 12.29 -14.07
CA ALA A 190 -0.14 13.55 -13.47
C ALA A 190 -1.61 13.53 -13.03
N LEU A 191 -1.88 14.02 -11.81
CA LEU A 191 -3.20 14.06 -11.17
C LEU A 191 -3.84 12.69 -10.89
N ALA A 192 -3.18 11.58 -11.20
CA ALA A 192 -3.66 10.27 -10.78
C ALA A 192 -3.68 10.17 -9.26
N SER A 193 -4.55 9.31 -8.75
CA SER A 193 -4.76 9.12 -7.32
C SER A 193 -5.22 7.70 -7.04
N THR A 194 -5.09 7.28 -5.78
CA THR A 194 -5.60 6.00 -5.30
C THR A 194 -5.98 6.11 -3.84
N HIS A 195 -6.99 5.35 -3.42
CA HIS A 195 -7.10 4.97 -2.03
C HIS A 195 -6.05 3.92 -1.70
N PHE A 196 -5.62 3.92 -0.45
CA PHE A 196 -4.79 2.86 0.10
C PHE A 196 -5.17 2.51 1.53
N ILE A 197 -4.74 1.31 1.92
CA ILE A 197 -4.98 0.65 3.20
C ILE A 197 -3.66 0.06 3.66
N ILE A 198 -3.35 0.20 4.95
CA ILE A 198 -2.22 -0.46 5.58
C ILE A 198 -2.74 -1.36 6.71
N ASP A 199 -2.42 -2.65 6.62
CA ASP A 199 -2.61 -3.63 7.68
C ASP A 199 -1.23 -4.06 8.20
N ILE A 200 -0.99 -3.98 9.51
CA ILE A 200 0.25 -4.42 10.15
C ILE A 200 0.11 -5.90 10.52
N THR A 201 1.13 -6.70 10.19
CA THR A 201 1.12 -8.17 10.40
C THR A 201 2.16 -8.64 11.41
N GLY A 202 3.09 -7.77 11.82
CA GLY A 202 4.17 -8.10 12.75
C GLY A 202 5.21 -7.00 12.83
N TYR A 203 6.23 -7.19 13.66
CA TYR A 203 7.29 -6.21 13.88
C TYR A 203 8.63 -6.84 14.25
N TYR A 204 9.70 -6.07 14.06
CA TYR A 204 11.05 -6.39 14.49
C TYR A 204 11.44 -5.53 15.68
N GLU A 205 11.92 -6.16 16.74
CA GLU A 205 12.49 -5.52 17.93
C GLU A 205 13.97 -5.87 18.05
N THR A 206 14.73 -5.08 18.82
CA THR A 206 16.07 -5.48 19.26
C THR A 206 15.99 -6.79 20.04
N ASP A 207 16.83 -7.77 19.71
CA ASP A 207 16.93 -9.00 20.50
C ASP A 207 17.72 -8.74 21.80
N PRO A 208 17.11 -8.93 22.99
CA PRO A 208 17.80 -8.69 24.25
C PRO A 208 18.80 -9.81 24.64
N VAL A 209 18.86 -10.93 23.92
CA VAL A 209 19.52 -12.17 24.40
C VAL A 209 20.96 -12.33 23.90
N ILE A 210 21.54 -11.38 23.18
CA ILE A 210 22.95 -11.46 22.76
C ILE A 210 23.68 -10.15 23.09
N SER A 211 24.30 -10.11 24.28
CA SER A 211 25.29 -9.12 24.70
C SER A 211 26.70 -9.64 24.49
#